data_AF-A0A6H9HJP7-F1
#
_entry.id   AF-A0A6H9HJP7-F1
#
_cell.length_a   1.000
_cell.length_b   1.000
_cell.length_c   1.000
_cell.angle_alpha   90.00
_cell.angle_beta   90.00
_cell.angle_gamma   90.00
#
_symmetry.space_group_name_H-M   'P 1'
#
loop_
_entity.id
_entity.type
_entity.pdbx_description
1 polymer ?
#
loop_
_entity_poly.entity_id
_entity_poly.type
_entity_poly.pdbx_seq_one_letter_code
_entity_poly.pdbx_strand_id
1 'polypeptide(L)'
;MALSNWVLTSCPYFVNGGFILRQKDGHDWCNGVIGSAWIIEALVRAGQILGMGDALDFAAAFYKRHRFNDTQGAWHRFDVHSGNYNIDATLDHQAWFAAAAAELGALEHVERFLDACQAGAFHVRADGRIHHLFCGRGPRERLLRGLFMVREARSREAIEELEIGYHHYTLHPFARIRRYLPGHSFWRSDRFLSALAYLSNEWLRRLEGNRFGWPYNAPGFELPILIEEFGGHVPLGWSDMSRIFDDQLHRVRSGSRAFCGKSTKDPLTLTARIYELGLFLDASRAGTTGSTVI
;
A
#
# COMPACT_ATOMS: atom_id res chain seq x y z
N MET A 1 -5.24 -7.22 23.19
CA MET A 1 -6.69 -7.37 23.47
C MET A 1 -7.43 -6.03 23.56
N ALA A 2 -6.97 -5.01 24.30
CA ALA A 2 -7.74 -3.77 24.47
C ALA A 2 -8.06 -3.00 23.16
N LEU A 3 -7.12 -2.89 22.22
CA LEU A 3 -7.31 -2.11 20.99
C LEU A 3 -8.28 -2.78 19.99
N SER A 4 -8.11 -4.08 19.71
CA SER A 4 -8.99 -4.81 18.81
C SER A 4 -10.43 -4.85 19.32
N ASN A 5 -10.64 -5.08 20.61
CA ASN A 5 -11.97 -5.00 21.21
C ASN A 5 -12.55 -3.59 21.08
N TRP A 6 -11.75 -2.55 21.32
CA TRP A 6 -12.18 -1.17 21.15
C TRP A 6 -12.64 -0.88 19.71
N VAL A 7 -11.90 -1.35 18.70
CA VAL A 7 -12.29 -1.22 17.27
C VAL A 7 -13.65 -1.87 17.01
N LEU A 8 -13.88 -3.06 17.57
CA LEU A 8 -15.08 -3.85 17.32
C LEU A 8 -16.33 -3.33 18.06
N THR A 9 -16.18 -2.82 19.28
CA THR A 9 -17.34 -2.57 20.15
C THR A 9 -17.58 -1.10 20.49
N SER A 10 -16.57 -0.25 20.41
CA SER A 10 -16.61 1.05 21.09
C SER A 10 -15.88 2.16 20.34
N CYS A 11 -15.48 1.93 19.09
CA CYS A 11 -14.79 2.93 18.28
C CYS A 11 -15.78 4.03 17.86
N PRO A 12 -15.65 5.26 18.37
CA PRO A 12 -16.56 6.35 18.03
C PRO A 12 -16.36 6.83 16.57
N TYR A 13 -15.26 6.42 15.94
CA TYR A 13 -14.99 6.70 14.54
C TYR A 13 -15.68 5.72 13.59
N PHE A 14 -16.29 4.64 14.10
CA PHE A 14 -17.11 3.74 13.30
C PHE A 14 -18.55 4.23 13.24
N VAL A 15 -18.94 4.79 12.10
CA VAL A 15 -20.23 5.46 11.89
C VAL A 15 -20.83 4.99 10.57
N ASN A 16 -22.13 4.69 10.54
CA ASN A 16 -22.86 4.24 9.35
C ASN A 16 -22.19 3.06 8.61
N GLY A 17 -21.54 2.17 9.35
CA GLY A 17 -20.85 1.02 8.77
C GLY A 17 -19.47 1.33 8.15
N GLY A 18 -18.94 2.53 8.31
CA GLY A 18 -17.61 2.92 7.84
C GLY A 18 -16.78 3.55 8.95
N PHE A 19 -15.48 3.75 8.70
CA PHE A 19 -14.61 4.44 9.63
C PHE A 19 -14.30 5.86 9.15
N ILE A 20 -14.29 6.82 10.07
CA ILE A 20 -13.70 8.14 9.88
C ILE A 20 -12.18 7.99 10.02
N LEU A 21 -11.49 8.07 8.88
CA LEU A 21 -10.05 7.84 8.73
C LEU A 21 -9.30 9.07 8.19
N ARG A 22 -10.04 10.11 7.76
CA ARG A 22 -9.47 11.40 7.40
C ARG A 22 -10.43 12.53 7.74
N GLN A 23 -9.92 13.52 8.46
CA GLN A 23 -10.66 14.72 8.86
C GLN A 23 -10.02 15.94 8.21
N LYS A 24 -10.19 16.04 6.89
CA LYS A 24 -9.61 17.13 6.10
C LYS A 24 -10.67 17.69 5.16
N ASP A 25 -10.88 19.00 5.21
CA ASP A 25 -11.88 19.68 4.40
C ASP A 25 -11.66 19.45 2.90
N GLY A 26 -12.75 19.22 2.17
CA GLY A 26 -12.74 18.96 0.73
C GLY A 26 -12.26 17.55 0.35
N HIS A 27 -12.04 16.67 1.31
CA HIS A 27 -11.64 15.28 1.09
C HIS A 27 -12.67 14.30 1.66
N ASP A 28 -12.66 13.06 1.15
CA ASP A 28 -13.49 11.98 1.74
C ASP A 28 -12.99 11.59 3.13
N TRP A 29 -13.91 11.06 3.93
CA TRP A 29 -13.68 10.69 5.33
C TRP A 29 -13.08 9.30 5.48
N CYS A 30 -13.17 8.44 4.46
CA CYS A 30 -12.60 7.09 4.47
C CYS A 30 -11.09 7.04 4.14
N ASN A 31 -10.50 8.16 3.71
CA ASN A 31 -9.15 8.20 3.15
C ASN A 31 -8.97 7.25 1.96
N GLY A 32 -9.87 7.33 0.98
CA GLY A 32 -9.85 6.38 -0.13
C GLY A 32 -10.16 4.95 0.30
N VAL A 33 -9.74 3.97 -0.50
CA VAL A 33 -9.78 2.56 -0.08
C VAL A 33 -8.61 2.19 0.83
N ILE A 34 -7.52 2.98 0.84
CA ILE A 34 -6.35 2.68 1.67
C ILE A 34 -6.63 2.74 3.16
N GLY A 35 -7.48 3.67 3.61
CA GLY A 35 -7.88 3.72 5.01
C GLY A 35 -8.54 2.41 5.44
N SER A 36 -9.49 1.92 4.64
CA SER A 36 -10.14 0.63 4.89
C SER A 36 -9.17 -0.55 4.80
N ALA A 37 -8.17 -0.49 3.92
CA ALA A 37 -7.14 -1.53 3.81
C ALA A 37 -6.40 -1.72 5.14
N TRP A 38 -5.98 -0.63 5.79
CA TRP A 38 -5.29 -0.69 7.09
C TRP A 38 -6.16 -1.31 8.19
N ILE A 39 -7.47 -0.99 8.20
CA ILE A 39 -8.40 -1.58 9.18
C ILE A 39 -8.59 -3.07 8.92
N ILE A 40 -8.82 -3.48 7.67
CA ILE A 40 -9.01 -4.89 7.30
C ILE A 40 -7.76 -5.68 7.68
N GLU A 41 -6.58 -5.19 7.31
CA GLU A 41 -5.31 -5.83 7.62
C GLU A 41 -5.12 -6.01 9.13
N ALA A 42 -5.31 -4.95 9.92
CA ALA A 42 -5.15 -5.02 11.37
C ALA A 42 -6.08 -6.06 12.01
N LEU A 43 -7.33 -6.15 11.54
CA LEU A 43 -8.33 -7.10 12.03
C LEU A 43 -8.02 -8.54 11.60
N VAL A 44 -7.62 -8.75 10.34
CA VAL A 44 -7.18 -10.07 9.85
C VAL A 44 -6.03 -10.58 10.69
N ARG A 45 -5.06 -9.71 10.98
CA ARG A 45 -3.86 -10.07 11.75
C ARG A 45 -4.17 -10.32 13.22
N ALA A 46 -5.06 -9.52 13.82
CA ALA A 46 -5.58 -9.82 15.15
C ALA A 46 -6.25 -11.20 15.19
N GLY A 47 -7.03 -11.54 14.17
CA GLY A 47 -7.64 -12.85 14.02
C GLY A 47 -6.64 -13.99 13.94
N GLN A 48 -5.68 -13.89 13.02
CA GLN A 48 -4.69 -14.94 12.74
C GLN A 48 -3.71 -15.14 13.91
N ILE A 49 -3.23 -14.05 14.53
CA ILE A 49 -2.17 -14.12 15.54
C ILE A 49 -2.75 -14.31 16.94
N LEU A 50 -3.89 -13.67 17.26
CA LEU A 50 -4.47 -13.68 18.61
C LEU A 50 -5.67 -14.62 18.73
N GLY A 51 -6.07 -15.31 17.65
CA GLY A 51 -7.23 -16.20 17.63
C GLY A 51 -8.58 -15.46 17.75
N MET A 52 -8.63 -14.18 17.38
CA MET A 52 -9.83 -13.34 17.49
C MET A 52 -10.77 -13.54 16.28
N GLY A 53 -11.58 -14.60 16.30
CA GLY A 53 -12.49 -14.95 15.20
C GLY A 53 -13.50 -13.84 14.86
N ASP A 54 -13.98 -13.10 15.87
CA ASP A 54 -14.83 -11.93 15.71
C ASP A 54 -14.19 -10.80 14.89
N ALA A 55 -12.87 -10.62 15.01
CA ALA A 55 -12.11 -9.68 14.19
C ALA A 55 -12.08 -10.11 12.71
N LEU A 56 -11.95 -11.41 12.43
CA LEU A 56 -11.99 -11.93 11.05
C LEU A 56 -13.37 -11.76 10.42
N ASP A 57 -14.42 -12.11 11.17
CA ASP A 57 -15.80 -11.95 10.72
C ASP A 57 -16.12 -10.48 10.43
N PHE A 58 -15.66 -9.57 11.30
CA PHE A 58 -15.82 -8.14 11.07
C PHE A 58 -15.02 -7.67 9.85
N ALA A 59 -13.76 -8.10 9.68
CA ALA A 59 -12.95 -7.75 8.52
C ALA A 59 -13.64 -8.19 7.21
N ALA A 60 -14.18 -9.42 7.18
CA ALA A 60 -14.93 -9.95 6.05
C ALA A 60 -16.22 -9.15 5.78
N ALA A 61 -16.98 -8.80 6.81
CA ALA A 61 -18.17 -7.98 6.69
C ALA A 61 -17.85 -6.55 6.21
N PHE A 62 -16.77 -5.96 6.70
CA PHE A 62 -16.34 -4.61 6.35
C PHE A 62 -15.79 -4.54 4.92
N TYR A 63 -15.01 -5.54 4.50
CA TYR A 63 -14.56 -5.70 3.12
C TYR A 63 -15.75 -5.72 2.15
N LYS A 64 -16.78 -6.51 2.44
CA LYS A 64 -18.00 -6.64 1.60
C LYS A 64 -18.77 -5.33 1.39
N ARG A 65 -18.52 -4.29 2.20
CA ARG A 65 -19.11 -2.96 1.97
C ARG A 65 -18.49 -2.22 0.78
N HIS A 66 -17.29 -2.59 0.36
CA HIS A 66 -16.58 -1.97 -0.75
C HIS A 66 -16.98 -2.65 -2.05
N ARG A 67 -17.77 -1.97 -2.88
CA ARG A 67 -18.18 -2.55 -4.17
C ARG A 67 -16.98 -2.72 -5.08
N PHE A 68 -16.74 -3.93 -5.57
CA PHE A 68 -15.77 -4.18 -6.63
C PHE A 68 -16.38 -3.86 -8.00
N ASN A 69 -15.59 -3.28 -8.89
CA ASN A 69 -15.99 -3.04 -10.28
C ASN A 69 -15.22 -3.99 -11.20
N ASP A 70 -15.87 -5.06 -11.66
CA ASP A 70 -15.27 -6.08 -12.51
C ASP A 70 -14.71 -5.55 -13.82
N THR A 71 -15.32 -4.52 -14.40
CA THR A 71 -14.85 -3.94 -15.66
C THR A 71 -13.55 -3.15 -15.47
N GLN A 72 -13.43 -2.48 -14.32
CA GLN A 72 -12.26 -1.64 -14.00
C GLN A 72 -11.17 -2.42 -13.25
N GLY A 73 -11.51 -3.55 -12.64
CA GLY A 73 -10.63 -4.29 -11.74
C GLY A 73 -10.23 -3.46 -10.51
N ALA A 74 -11.17 -2.74 -9.91
CA ALA A 74 -10.88 -1.81 -8.81
C ALA A 74 -12.05 -1.66 -7.83
N TRP A 75 -11.73 -1.23 -6.60
CA TRP A 75 -12.73 -1.03 -5.55
C TRP A 75 -13.25 0.41 -5.50
N HIS A 76 -14.54 0.53 -5.22
CA HIS A 76 -15.17 1.79 -4.84
C HIS A 76 -14.80 2.18 -3.41
N ARG A 77 -14.66 3.48 -3.19
CA ARG A 77 -14.56 4.04 -1.84
C ARG A 77 -15.89 3.87 -1.10
N PHE A 78 -15.82 3.57 0.20
CA PHE A 78 -16.97 3.51 1.09
C PHE A 78 -16.83 4.60 2.17
N ASP A 79 -17.52 5.72 1.97
CA ASP A 79 -17.46 6.90 2.85
C ASP A 79 -18.66 6.95 3.81
N VAL A 80 -18.43 7.39 5.05
CA VAL A 80 -19.43 7.33 6.14
C VAL A 80 -20.66 8.22 5.91
N HIS A 81 -20.57 9.21 5.02
CA HIS A 81 -21.67 10.12 4.69
C HIS A 81 -22.29 9.80 3.34
N SER A 82 -21.49 9.35 2.37
CA SER A 82 -21.93 9.15 0.99
C SER A 82 -22.06 7.70 0.54
N GLY A 83 -21.65 6.74 1.38
CA GLY A 83 -21.66 5.31 1.06
C GLY A 83 -20.68 4.95 -0.06
N ASN A 84 -21.07 4.00 -0.93
CA ASN A 84 -20.29 3.67 -2.12
C ASN A 84 -20.49 4.72 -3.22
N TYR A 85 -19.42 5.36 -3.69
CA TYR A 85 -19.51 6.36 -4.76
C TYR A 85 -18.51 6.11 -5.88
N ASN A 86 -17.31 6.69 -5.83
CA ASN A 86 -16.35 6.66 -6.91
C ASN A 86 -15.24 5.65 -6.62
N ILE A 87 -14.76 5.00 -7.68
CA ILE A 87 -13.50 4.24 -7.65
C ILE A 87 -12.40 5.15 -7.13
N ASP A 88 -11.56 4.61 -6.26
CA ASP A 88 -10.35 5.29 -5.85
C ASP A 88 -9.35 5.31 -7.02
N ALA A 89 -9.02 6.51 -7.50
CA ALA A 89 -8.16 6.68 -8.67
C ALA A 89 -6.67 6.68 -8.31
N THR A 90 -6.32 6.40 -7.06
CA THR A 90 -4.93 6.34 -6.58
C THR A 90 -4.44 4.89 -6.58
N LEU A 91 -3.34 4.62 -7.29
CA LEU A 91 -2.85 3.25 -7.53
C LEU A 91 -2.38 2.56 -6.26
N ASP A 92 -1.59 3.23 -5.44
CA ASP A 92 -1.12 2.67 -4.18
C ASP A 92 -2.30 2.34 -3.26
N HIS A 93 -3.35 3.17 -3.23
CA HIS A 93 -4.54 2.86 -2.45
C HIS A 93 -5.19 1.54 -2.88
N GLN A 94 -5.41 1.36 -4.18
CA GLN A 94 -5.98 0.12 -4.72
C GLN A 94 -5.07 -1.08 -4.46
N ALA A 95 -3.75 -0.92 -4.59
CA ALA A 95 -2.78 -1.98 -4.34
C ALA A 95 -2.77 -2.41 -2.86
N TRP A 96 -2.78 -1.46 -1.92
CA TRP A 96 -2.89 -1.76 -0.49
C TRP A 96 -4.20 -2.46 -0.14
N PHE A 97 -5.32 -2.03 -0.74
CA PHE A 97 -6.61 -2.70 -0.54
C PHE A 97 -6.61 -4.12 -1.13
N ALA A 98 -5.99 -4.32 -2.30
CA ALA A 98 -5.82 -5.64 -2.91
C ALA A 98 -4.95 -6.56 -2.04
N ALA A 99 -3.88 -6.04 -1.42
CA ALA A 99 -3.05 -6.81 -0.49
C ALA A 99 -3.87 -7.26 0.73
N ALA A 100 -4.61 -6.36 1.38
CA ALA A 100 -5.49 -6.71 2.49
C ALA A 100 -6.59 -7.71 2.08
N ALA A 101 -7.16 -7.56 0.87
CA ALA A 101 -8.13 -8.48 0.32
C ALA A 101 -7.53 -9.88 0.07
N ALA A 102 -6.27 -9.96 -0.34
CA ALA A 102 -5.57 -11.23 -0.54
C ALA A 102 -5.39 -11.98 0.80
N GLU A 103 -4.98 -11.27 1.87
CA GLU A 103 -4.84 -11.87 3.21
C GLU A 103 -6.17 -12.37 3.78
N LEU A 104 -7.27 -11.71 3.41
CA LEU A 104 -8.64 -12.11 3.75
C LEU A 104 -9.15 -13.29 2.90
N GLY A 105 -8.43 -13.68 1.84
CA GLY A 105 -8.81 -14.78 0.94
C GLY A 105 -9.72 -14.38 -0.23
N ALA A 106 -9.91 -13.08 -0.51
CA ALA A 106 -10.72 -12.59 -1.63
C ALA A 106 -9.96 -12.61 -2.98
N LEU A 107 -9.33 -13.76 -3.30
CA LEU A 107 -8.35 -13.88 -4.37
C LEU A 107 -8.89 -13.58 -5.77
N GLU A 108 -10.17 -13.88 -6.05
CA GLU A 108 -10.78 -13.59 -7.36
C GLU A 108 -10.74 -12.09 -7.69
N HIS A 109 -11.08 -11.22 -6.72
CA HIS A 109 -11.03 -9.77 -6.95
C HIS A 109 -9.59 -9.27 -7.08
N VAL A 110 -8.63 -9.90 -6.39
CA VAL A 110 -7.22 -9.55 -6.46
C VAL A 110 -6.64 -9.94 -7.83
N GLU A 111 -6.99 -11.11 -8.35
CA GLU A 111 -6.62 -11.56 -9.70
C GLU A 111 -7.14 -10.58 -10.76
N ARG A 112 -8.43 -10.19 -10.67
CA ARG A 112 -9.02 -9.18 -11.58
C ARG A 112 -8.34 -7.81 -11.48
N PHE A 113 -7.88 -7.40 -10.29
CA PHE A 113 -7.09 -6.20 -10.11
C PHE A 113 -5.73 -6.30 -10.82
N LEU A 114 -5.02 -7.43 -10.69
CA LEU A 114 -3.76 -7.66 -11.39
C LEU A 114 -3.94 -7.71 -12.92
N ASP A 115 -5.03 -8.30 -13.40
CA ASP A 115 -5.41 -8.26 -14.82
C ASP A 115 -5.62 -6.84 -15.31
N ALA A 116 -6.32 -6.00 -14.54
CA ALA A 116 -6.49 -4.59 -14.87
C ALA A 116 -5.14 -3.83 -14.87
N CYS A 117 -4.26 -4.11 -13.91
CA CYS A 117 -2.91 -3.57 -13.87
C CYS A 117 -2.13 -3.94 -15.14
N GLN A 118 -2.09 -5.23 -15.51
CA GLN A 118 -1.46 -5.73 -16.73
C GLN A 118 -2.03 -5.08 -17.99
N ALA A 119 -3.35 -4.89 -18.01
CA ALA A 119 -4.09 -4.25 -19.08
C ALA A 119 -3.85 -2.73 -19.23
N GLY A 120 -3.09 -2.10 -18.32
CA GLY A 120 -2.72 -0.69 -18.40
C GLY A 120 -3.34 0.22 -17.35
N ALA A 121 -3.90 -0.33 -16.27
CA ALA A 121 -4.18 0.43 -15.06
C ALA A 121 -2.92 0.70 -14.23
N PHE A 122 -1.90 -0.16 -14.34
CA PHE A 122 -0.55 0.07 -13.83
C PHE A 122 0.29 0.73 -14.93
N HIS A 123 0.56 2.02 -14.77
CA HIS A 123 1.32 2.80 -15.73
C HIS A 123 2.71 3.13 -15.18
N VAL A 124 3.71 2.98 -16.05
CA VAL A 124 5.13 3.18 -15.72
C VAL A 124 5.72 4.11 -16.77
N ARG A 125 6.48 5.10 -16.29
CA ARG A 125 7.18 6.09 -17.11
C ARG A 125 8.36 5.45 -17.83
N ALA A 126 8.91 6.17 -18.82
CA ALA A 126 10.06 5.71 -19.58
C ALA A 126 11.30 5.41 -18.71
N ASP A 127 11.44 6.08 -17.57
CA ASP A 127 12.53 5.87 -16.61
C ASP A 127 12.23 4.81 -15.55
N GLY A 128 11.09 4.13 -15.63
CA GLY A 128 10.69 3.09 -14.67
C GLY A 128 9.87 3.60 -13.49
N ARG A 129 9.65 4.92 -13.32
CA ARG A 129 8.79 5.41 -12.24
C ARG A 129 7.34 5.00 -12.41
N ILE A 130 6.69 4.65 -11.30
CA ILE A 130 5.25 4.38 -11.29
C ILE A 130 4.48 5.70 -11.33
N HIS A 131 3.48 5.73 -12.19
CA HIS A 131 2.53 6.82 -12.24
C HIS A 131 1.50 6.69 -11.11
N HIS A 132 1.25 7.75 -10.36
CA HIS A 132 0.44 7.70 -9.13
C HIS A 132 -1.04 7.31 -9.36
N LEU A 133 -1.59 7.60 -10.56
CA LEU A 133 -3.00 7.27 -10.85
C LEU A 133 -3.23 5.80 -11.21
N PHE A 134 -4.22 5.18 -10.56
CA PHE A 134 -4.90 4.00 -11.07
C PHE A 134 -5.73 4.39 -12.27
N CYS A 135 -5.41 3.81 -13.42
CA CYS A 135 -6.02 4.22 -14.66
C CYS A 135 -6.91 3.14 -15.26
N GLY A 136 -8.16 3.07 -14.80
CA GLY A 136 -9.14 2.12 -15.32
C GLY A 136 -9.45 2.24 -16.82
N ARG A 137 -10.26 1.30 -17.33
CA ARG A 137 -10.77 1.22 -18.69
C ARG A 137 -12.14 1.89 -18.83
N GLY A 138 -12.20 3.15 -19.25
CA GLY A 138 -13.51 3.78 -19.51
C GLY A 138 -13.45 5.23 -19.96
N PRO A 139 -14.56 5.79 -20.45
CA PRO A 139 -14.61 7.17 -20.94
C PRO A 139 -14.35 8.19 -19.82
N ARG A 140 -14.87 7.92 -18.60
CA ARG A 140 -14.61 8.76 -17.43
C ARG A 140 -13.13 8.72 -17.02
N GLU A 141 -12.54 7.54 -17.04
CA GLU A 141 -11.15 7.33 -16.67
C GLU A 141 -10.20 7.95 -17.70
N ARG A 142 -10.57 7.90 -18.99
CA ARG A 142 -9.87 8.66 -20.05
C ARG A 142 -9.93 10.17 -19.80
N LEU A 143 -11.09 10.69 -19.37
CA LEU A 143 -11.22 12.10 -18.99
C LEU A 143 -10.35 12.44 -17.77
N LEU A 144 -10.37 11.59 -16.73
CA LEU A 144 -9.53 11.77 -15.54
C LEU A 144 -8.04 11.73 -15.89
N ARG A 145 -7.61 10.81 -16.76
CA ARG A 145 -6.24 10.80 -17.33
C ARG A 145 -5.94 12.15 -18.02
N GLY A 146 -6.85 12.64 -18.85
CA GLY A 146 -6.74 13.95 -19.51
C GLY A 146 -6.54 15.11 -18.53
N LEU A 147 -7.39 15.21 -17.52
CA LEU A 147 -7.31 16.24 -16.48
C LEU A 147 -6.01 16.13 -15.67
N PHE A 148 -5.55 14.90 -15.40
CA PHE A 148 -4.29 14.69 -14.71
C PHE A 148 -3.09 15.11 -15.56
N MET A 149 -3.07 14.80 -16.86
CA MET A 149 -2.02 15.29 -17.76
C MET A 149 -1.96 16.82 -17.80
N VAL A 150 -3.11 17.50 -17.76
CA VAL A 150 -3.16 18.98 -17.65
C VAL A 150 -2.59 19.47 -16.32
N ARG A 151 -2.94 18.81 -15.21
CA ARG A 151 -2.37 19.13 -13.89
C ARG A 151 -0.87 18.88 -13.86
N GLU A 152 -0.41 17.79 -14.47
CA GLU A 152 0.99 17.43 -14.58
C GLU A 152 1.80 18.46 -15.33
N ALA A 153 1.30 18.94 -16.47
CA ALA A 153 1.92 20.02 -17.21
C ALA A 153 2.11 21.31 -16.36
N ARG A 154 1.25 21.52 -15.36
CA ARG A 154 1.31 22.68 -14.45
C ARG A 154 2.10 22.44 -13.16
N SER A 155 2.39 21.19 -12.80
CA SER A 155 2.94 20.82 -11.49
C SER A 155 3.91 19.65 -11.59
N ARG A 156 4.70 19.61 -12.67
CA ARG A 156 5.58 18.50 -13.02
C ARG A 156 6.53 18.12 -11.88
N GLU A 157 7.22 19.10 -11.29
CA GLU A 157 8.16 18.87 -10.19
C GLU A 157 7.48 18.27 -8.96
N ALA A 158 6.27 18.74 -8.62
CA ALA A 158 5.53 18.24 -7.46
C ALA A 158 5.02 16.80 -7.67
N ILE A 159 4.63 16.44 -8.90
CA ILE A 159 4.23 15.06 -9.25
C ILE A 159 5.44 14.15 -9.30
N GLU A 160 6.56 14.63 -9.85
CA GLU A 160 7.82 13.91 -9.84
C GLU A 160 8.29 13.62 -8.41
N GLU A 161 8.29 14.61 -7.51
CA GLU A 161 8.61 14.42 -6.10
C GLU A 161 7.70 13.37 -5.45
N LEU A 162 6.38 13.46 -5.70
CA LEU A 162 5.39 12.50 -5.21
C LEU A 162 5.72 11.07 -5.67
N GLU A 163 5.86 10.86 -6.97
CA GLU A 163 6.08 9.53 -7.53
C GLU A 163 7.41 8.93 -7.08
N ILE A 164 8.48 9.71 -6.95
CA ILE A 164 9.77 9.24 -6.42
C ILE A 164 9.60 8.71 -4.99
N GLY A 165 8.94 9.47 -4.12
CA GLY A 165 8.80 9.13 -2.70
C GLY A 165 7.83 7.98 -2.46
N TYR A 166 6.76 7.87 -3.27
CA TYR A 166 5.78 6.79 -3.19
C TYR A 166 6.15 5.54 -4.00
N HIS A 167 7.25 5.55 -4.77
CA HIS A 167 7.56 4.45 -5.67
C HIS A 167 7.67 3.09 -4.97
N HIS A 168 8.52 2.99 -3.94
CA HIS A 168 8.66 1.76 -3.15
C HIS A 168 7.39 1.42 -2.38
N TYR A 169 6.74 2.42 -1.81
CA TYR A 169 5.48 2.29 -1.08
C TYR A 169 4.36 1.68 -1.94
N THR A 170 4.35 2.03 -3.23
CA THR A 170 3.39 1.49 -4.21
C THR A 170 3.71 0.05 -4.57
N LEU A 171 4.99 -0.31 -4.66
CA LEU A 171 5.44 -1.68 -4.97
C LEU A 171 5.26 -2.64 -3.78
N HIS A 172 5.40 -2.15 -2.56
CA HIS A 172 5.32 -2.94 -1.34
C HIS A 172 4.06 -3.86 -1.26
N PRO A 173 2.82 -3.37 -1.47
CA PRO A 173 1.65 -4.25 -1.47
C PRO A 173 1.65 -5.29 -2.60
N PHE A 174 2.30 -5.03 -3.74
CA PHE A 174 2.44 -6.03 -4.80
C PHE A 174 3.34 -7.20 -4.39
N ALA A 175 4.39 -6.96 -3.58
CA ALA A 175 5.18 -8.04 -2.98
C ALA A 175 4.33 -8.94 -2.09
N ARG A 176 3.43 -8.34 -1.32
CA ARG A 176 2.49 -9.08 -0.47
C ARG A 176 1.49 -9.89 -1.31
N ILE A 177 0.91 -9.29 -2.34
CA ILE A 177 -0.03 -9.98 -3.24
C ILE A 177 0.62 -11.18 -3.94
N ARG A 178 1.89 -11.04 -4.37
CA ARG A 178 2.61 -12.13 -5.04
C ARG A 178 2.67 -13.42 -4.23
N ARG A 179 2.71 -13.34 -2.90
CA ARG A 179 2.72 -14.52 -2.02
C ARG A 179 1.44 -15.35 -2.10
N TYR A 180 0.31 -14.71 -2.40
CA TYR A 180 -0.98 -15.37 -2.58
C TYR A 180 -1.23 -15.78 -4.03
N LEU A 181 -0.69 -15.03 -4.99
CA LEU A 181 -0.88 -15.27 -6.42
C LEU A 181 0.47 -15.33 -7.18
N PRO A 182 1.39 -16.26 -6.86
CA PRO A 182 2.75 -16.26 -7.41
C PRO A 182 2.80 -16.55 -8.92
N GLY A 183 1.77 -17.23 -9.45
CA GLY A 183 1.68 -17.64 -10.85
C GLY A 183 1.15 -16.57 -11.82
N HIS A 184 0.65 -15.44 -11.32
CA HIS A 184 0.00 -14.43 -12.15
C HIS A 184 0.95 -13.81 -13.19
N SER A 185 0.49 -13.56 -14.41
CA SER A 185 1.35 -13.08 -15.51
C SER A 185 1.85 -11.64 -15.31
N PHE A 186 1.16 -10.84 -14.49
CA PHE A 186 1.53 -9.44 -14.21
C PHE A 186 2.97 -9.30 -13.73
N TRP A 187 3.46 -10.25 -12.94
CA TRP A 187 4.83 -10.26 -12.39
C TRP A 187 5.92 -10.34 -13.46
N ARG A 188 5.59 -10.82 -14.65
CA ARG A 188 6.52 -10.95 -15.79
C ARG A 188 6.35 -9.83 -16.81
N SER A 189 5.47 -8.87 -16.56
CA SER A 189 5.23 -7.78 -17.49
C SER A 189 6.39 -6.78 -17.49
N ASP A 190 6.79 -6.31 -18.67
CA ASP A 190 7.90 -5.35 -18.82
C ASP A 190 7.71 -4.08 -17.99
N ARG A 191 6.46 -3.63 -17.85
CA ARG A 191 6.14 -2.45 -17.02
C ARG A 191 6.47 -2.71 -15.55
N PHE A 192 6.03 -3.84 -15.02
CA PHE A 192 6.27 -4.17 -13.60
C PHE A 192 7.77 -4.40 -13.34
N LEU A 193 8.46 -5.09 -14.24
CA LEU A 193 9.91 -5.30 -14.15
C LEU A 193 10.69 -3.98 -14.25
N SER A 194 10.28 -3.06 -15.14
CA SER A 194 10.85 -1.71 -15.24
C SER A 194 10.64 -0.90 -13.95
N ALA A 195 9.48 -1.04 -13.30
CA ALA A 195 9.22 -0.41 -12.01
C ALA A 195 10.12 -0.95 -10.89
N LEU A 196 10.37 -2.26 -10.86
CA LEU A 196 11.32 -2.84 -9.91
C LEU A 196 12.76 -2.36 -10.17
N ALA A 197 13.16 -2.28 -11.45
CA ALA A 197 14.48 -1.82 -11.87
C ALA A 197 14.77 -0.35 -11.46
N TYR A 198 13.73 0.46 -11.22
CA TYR A 198 13.89 1.83 -10.75
C TYR A 198 14.42 1.93 -9.31
N LEU A 199 14.20 0.90 -8.47
CA LEU A 199 14.68 0.83 -7.08
C LEU A 199 16.20 0.60 -7.04
N SER A 200 16.96 1.66 -7.31
CA SER A 200 18.42 1.69 -7.46
C SER A 200 19.08 2.64 -6.48
N ASN A 201 20.42 2.63 -6.45
CA ASN A 201 21.21 3.61 -5.69
C ASN A 201 20.98 5.06 -6.15
N GLU A 202 20.63 5.28 -7.43
CA GLU A 202 20.23 6.61 -7.91
C GLU A 202 18.89 7.03 -7.32
N TRP A 203 17.90 6.13 -7.31
CA TRP A 203 16.62 6.42 -6.66
C TRP A 203 16.78 6.73 -5.16
N LEU A 204 17.63 5.99 -4.43
CA LEU A 204 17.92 6.30 -3.02
C LEU A 204 18.46 7.72 -2.84
N ARG A 205 19.37 8.17 -3.71
CA ARG A 205 19.85 9.57 -3.67
C ARG A 205 18.72 10.57 -3.89
N ARG A 206 17.77 10.25 -4.76
CA ARG A 206 16.59 11.10 -5.04
C ARG A 206 15.57 11.12 -3.89
N LEU A 207 15.66 10.21 -2.91
CA LEU A 207 14.86 10.30 -1.68
C LEU A 207 15.40 11.33 -0.70
N GLU A 208 16.65 11.78 -0.85
CA GLU A 208 17.20 12.83 0.00
C GLU A 208 16.45 14.14 -0.19
N GLY A 209 15.91 14.69 0.91
CA GLY A 209 15.08 15.89 0.87
C GLY A 209 13.67 15.68 0.33
N ASN A 210 13.30 14.48 -0.14
CA ASN A 210 11.95 14.18 -0.62
C ASN A 210 10.98 14.07 0.56
N ARG A 211 9.92 14.89 0.58
CA ARG A 211 8.95 14.92 1.70
C ARG A 211 8.10 13.65 1.84
N PHE A 212 8.02 12.84 0.79
CA PHE A 212 7.29 11.58 0.77
C PHE A 212 8.21 10.36 0.90
N GLY A 213 9.54 10.55 0.88
CA GLY A 213 10.51 9.49 1.13
C GLY A 213 10.62 9.16 2.61
N TRP A 214 11.86 9.13 3.13
CA TRP A 214 12.20 8.81 4.52
C TRP A 214 11.29 9.38 5.64
N PRO A 215 10.82 10.64 5.59
CA PRO A 215 10.03 11.20 6.69
C PRO A 215 8.55 10.77 6.67
N TYR A 216 8.07 10.15 5.59
CA TYR A 216 6.65 9.79 5.45
C TYR A 216 6.49 8.30 5.19
N ASN A 217 7.18 7.81 4.16
CA ASN A 217 7.30 6.39 3.87
C ASN A 217 8.57 5.83 4.54
N ALA A 218 8.61 4.51 4.75
CA ALA A 218 9.68 3.88 5.50
C ALA A 218 10.45 2.86 4.66
N PRO A 219 11.27 3.28 3.66
CA PRO A 219 11.98 2.35 2.79
C PRO A 219 12.86 1.36 3.57
N GLY A 220 13.43 1.76 4.71
CA GLY A 220 14.20 0.84 5.55
C GLY A 220 13.37 -0.29 6.18
N PHE A 221 12.05 -0.12 6.31
CA PHE A 221 11.13 -1.14 6.85
C PHE A 221 10.36 -1.88 5.73
N GLU A 222 10.15 -1.22 4.59
CA GLU A 222 9.30 -1.71 3.50
C GLU A 222 10.06 -2.41 2.36
N LEU A 223 11.34 -2.06 2.12
CA LEU A 223 12.17 -2.72 1.09
C LEU A 223 12.54 -4.19 1.35
N PRO A 224 12.69 -4.69 2.60
CA PRO A 224 13.10 -6.07 2.83
C PRO A 224 12.20 -7.10 2.13
N ILE A 225 10.86 -6.93 2.20
CA ILE A 225 9.93 -7.82 1.52
C ILE A 225 10.01 -7.70 -0.01
N LEU A 226 10.31 -6.52 -0.55
CA LEU A 226 10.48 -6.34 -1.98
C LEU A 226 11.72 -7.08 -2.50
N ILE A 227 12.82 -7.02 -1.74
CA ILE A 227 14.06 -7.72 -2.09
C ILE A 227 13.89 -9.24 -1.93
N GLU A 228 13.18 -9.69 -0.90
CA GLU A 228 12.86 -11.10 -0.71
C GLU A 228 12.06 -11.67 -1.89
N GLU A 229 10.98 -10.98 -2.29
CA GLU A 229 10.10 -11.48 -3.34
C GLU A 229 10.68 -11.26 -4.74
N PHE A 230 11.40 -10.17 -4.98
CA PHE A 230 11.80 -9.70 -6.32
C PHE A 230 13.30 -9.43 -6.50
N GLY A 231 14.18 -9.89 -5.60
CA GLY A 231 15.61 -9.53 -5.60
C GLY A 231 16.35 -9.71 -6.93
N GLY A 232 15.94 -10.65 -7.79
CA GLY A 232 16.49 -10.80 -9.15
C GLY A 232 16.16 -9.67 -10.13
N HIS A 233 15.27 -8.75 -9.76
CA HIS A 233 14.77 -7.65 -10.58
C HIS A 233 14.91 -6.28 -9.90
N VAL A 234 15.32 -6.24 -8.63
CA VAL A 234 15.56 -5.01 -7.87
C VAL A 234 17.08 -4.79 -7.80
N PRO A 235 17.60 -3.66 -8.31
CA PRO A 235 19.05 -3.40 -8.28
C PRO A 235 19.64 -3.27 -6.86
N LEU A 236 18.83 -2.85 -5.89
CA LEU A 236 19.21 -2.88 -4.47
C LEU A 236 19.13 -4.31 -3.93
N GLY A 237 20.16 -4.73 -3.21
CA GLY A 237 20.24 -6.07 -2.63
C GLY A 237 20.34 -6.07 -1.10
N TRP A 238 20.44 -7.28 -0.54
CA TRP A 238 20.66 -7.47 0.90
C TRP A 238 21.92 -6.76 1.43
N SER A 239 22.95 -6.61 0.59
CA SER A 239 24.16 -5.84 0.93
C SER A 239 23.89 -4.35 1.16
N ASP A 240 22.86 -3.78 0.53
CA ASP A 240 22.47 -2.37 0.72
C ASP A 240 21.59 -2.18 1.97
N MET A 241 20.89 -3.25 2.39
CA MET A 241 19.83 -3.13 3.40
C MET A 241 20.30 -2.70 4.78
N SER A 242 21.50 -3.11 5.22
CA SER A 242 22.04 -2.64 6.51
C SER A 242 22.13 -1.12 6.53
N ARG A 243 22.69 -0.52 5.48
CA ARG A 243 22.83 0.93 5.35
C ARG A 243 21.46 1.62 5.29
N ILE A 244 20.55 1.12 4.45
CA ILE A 244 19.21 1.71 4.28
C ILE A 244 18.42 1.66 5.60
N PHE A 245 18.53 0.54 6.33
CA PHE A 245 17.89 0.38 7.64
C PHE A 245 18.47 1.33 8.69
N ASP A 246 19.80 1.43 8.77
CA ASP A 246 20.48 2.34 9.68
C ASP A 246 20.14 3.81 9.36
N ASP A 247 20.09 4.18 8.08
CA ASP A 247 19.66 5.50 7.61
C ASP A 247 18.21 5.80 8.04
N GLN A 248 17.29 4.83 7.88
CA GLN A 248 15.91 4.97 8.35
C GLN A 248 15.87 5.19 9.87
N LEU A 249 16.56 4.35 10.64
CA LEU A 249 16.58 4.43 12.10
C LEU A 249 17.16 5.76 12.57
N HIS A 250 18.23 6.24 11.96
CA HIS A 250 18.83 7.52 12.29
C HIS A 250 17.85 8.68 12.09
N ARG A 251 17.06 8.64 11.01
CA ARG A 251 16.09 9.71 10.68
C ARG A 251 14.85 9.71 11.56
N VAL A 252 14.38 8.54 11.98
CA VAL A 252 13.15 8.43 12.80
C VAL A 252 13.41 8.55 14.31
N ARG A 253 14.66 8.40 14.76
CA ARG A 253 15.03 8.56 16.18
C ARG A 253 15.20 10.03 16.57
N SER A 254 14.76 10.39 17.77
CA SER A 254 15.06 11.69 18.39
C SER A 254 15.50 11.50 19.85
N GLY A 255 16.82 11.62 20.09
CA GLY A 255 17.40 11.36 21.41
C GLY A 255 17.14 9.92 21.87
N SER A 256 16.66 9.74 23.11
CA SER A 256 16.29 8.44 23.67
C SER A 256 14.89 7.95 23.24
N ARG A 257 14.11 8.77 22.51
CA ARG A 257 12.77 8.41 22.04
C ARG A 257 12.84 7.91 20.61
N ALA A 258 12.58 6.62 20.43
CA ALA A 258 12.40 6.03 19.11
C ALA A 258 11.13 6.59 18.46
N PHE A 259 11.18 6.84 17.15
CA PHE A 259 10.03 7.24 16.31
C PHE A 259 9.38 8.60 16.65
N CYS A 260 10.14 9.51 17.27
CA CYS A 260 9.75 10.91 17.48
C CYS A 260 10.61 11.90 16.67
N GLY A 261 11.17 11.45 15.53
CA GLY A 261 12.06 12.22 14.68
C GLY A 261 11.51 13.60 14.28
N LYS A 262 12.38 14.60 14.19
CA LYS A 262 12.03 16.01 13.88
C LYS A 262 11.59 16.24 12.42
N SER A 263 11.74 15.24 11.56
CA SER A 263 11.62 15.37 10.10
C SER A 263 10.23 15.04 9.56
N THR A 264 9.30 14.55 10.38
CA THR A 264 7.96 14.14 9.94
C THR A 264 6.85 15.01 10.53
N LYS A 265 5.84 15.29 9.70
CA LYS A 265 4.60 15.96 10.13
C LYS A 265 3.62 14.99 10.80
N ASP A 266 3.85 13.68 10.67
CA ASP A 266 3.00 12.63 11.20
C ASP A 266 3.85 11.50 11.80
N PRO A 267 4.41 11.72 13.01
CA PRO A 267 5.28 10.74 13.66
C PRO A 267 4.54 9.46 14.06
N LEU A 268 3.22 9.52 14.28
CA LEU A 268 2.44 8.34 14.65
C LEU A 268 2.28 7.39 13.47
N THR A 269 1.92 7.91 12.29
CA THR A 269 1.86 7.09 11.07
C THR A 269 3.22 6.49 10.75
N LEU A 270 4.30 7.27 10.83
CA LEU A 270 5.65 6.76 10.58
C LEU A 270 6.08 5.70 11.60
N THR A 271 5.71 5.87 12.89
CA THR A 271 5.96 4.86 13.93
C THR A 271 5.23 3.56 13.60
N ALA A 272 3.97 3.64 13.17
CA ALA A 272 3.17 2.47 12.84
C ALA A 272 3.80 1.64 11.72
N ARG A 273 4.56 2.25 10.79
CA ARG A 273 5.27 1.56 9.71
C ARG A 273 6.38 0.60 10.17
N ILE A 274 6.82 0.66 11.43
CA ILE A 274 7.75 -0.38 11.93
C ILE A 274 7.13 -1.77 11.85
N TYR A 275 5.80 -1.86 11.88
CA TYR A 275 5.05 -3.11 11.73
C TYR A 275 5.37 -3.85 10.41
N GLU A 276 5.71 -3.13 9.34
CA GLU A 276 6.07 -3.72 8.05
C GLU A 276 7.31 -4.62 8.15
N LEU A 277 8.25 -4.30 9.06
CA LEU A 277 9.39 -5.16 9.35
C LEU A 277 8.95 -6.47 10.02
N GLY A 278 7.94 -6.39 10.90
CA GLY A 278 7.33 -7.56 11.52
C GLY A 278 6.72 -8.50 10.48
N LEU A 279 6.01 -7.94 9.49
CA LEU A 279 5.45 -8.71 8.37
C LEU A 279 6.52 -9.42 7.53
N PHE A 280 7.64 -8.75 7.26
CA PHE A 280 8.76 -9.37 6.57
C PHE A 280 9.31 -10.56 7.38
N LEU A 281 9.60 -10.36 8.67
CA LEU A 281 10.19 -11.39 9.53
C LEU A 281 9.29 -12.61 9.71
N ASP A 282 7.97 -12.40 9.84
CA ASP A 282 6.98 -13.47 9.93
C ASP A 282 6.99 -14.33 8.67
N ALA A 283 7.01 -13.69 7.50
CA ALA A 283 7.00 -14.41 6.23
C ALA A 283 8.30 -15.14 5.91
N SER A 284 9.46 -14.56 6.23
CA SER A 284 10.75 -15.26 6.07
C SER A 284 10.83 -16.52 6.94
N ARG A 285 10.16 -16.52 8.10
CA ARG A 285 10.03 -17.71 8.95
C ARG A 285 9.10 -18.75 8.31
N ALA A 286 7.94 -18.35 7.78
CA ALA A 286 7.04 -19.26 7.09
C ALA A 286 7.69 -19.93 5.85
N GLY A 287 8.55 -19.20 5.12
CA GLY A 287 9.31 -19.73 3.98
C GLY A 287 10.43 -20.70 4.38
N THR A 288 10.97 -20.58 5.59
CA THR A 288 12.00 -21.51 6.12
C THR A 288 11.40 -22.74 6.79
N THR A 289 10.14 -22.70 7.22
CA THR A 289 9.44 -23.84 7.83
C THR A 289 8.58 -24.65 6.87
N GLY A 290 8.76 -24.52 5.55
CA GLY A 290 7.96 -25.19 4.52
C GLY A 290 7.39 -26.55 4.94
N SER A 291 6.13 -26.53 5.44
CA SER A 291 5.16 -27.63 5.59
C SER A 291 4.10 -27.23 6.63
N THR A 292 2.83 -27.35 6.22
CA THR A 292 1.58 -27.25 7.03
C THR A 292 1.26 -25.84 7.55
N VAL A 293 0.09 -25.26 7.29
CA VAL A 293 -1.24 -25.77 7.63
C VAL A 293 -2.29 -25.23 6.65
N ILE A 294 -3.23 -26.12 6.29
CA ILE A 294 -4.51 -25.86 5.59
C ILE A 294 -5.43 -25.02 6.48
#